data_AF-A0A7J7V885-F1
#
_entry.id   AF-A0A7J7V885-F1
#
_cell.length_a   1.000
_cell.length_b   1.000
_cell.length_c   1.000
_cell.angle_alpha   90.00
_cell.angle_beta   90.00
_cell.angle_gamma   90.00
#
_symmetry.space_group_name_H-M   'P 1'
#
loop_
_entity.id
_entity.type
_entity.pdbx_description
1 polymer ?
#
loop_
_entity_poly.entity_id
_entity_poly.type
_entity_poly.pdbx_seq_one_letter_code
_entity_poly.pdbx_strand_id
1 'polypeptide(L)'
;MEGPAYEELTALHDSVYQQSVAWFTSLPDHMRQQILRHFGLMPDREPEPQSSPSGPAWSWWILAVLPLDHKAQLAILGMTSLKKRLLAIRRILVIITCKMNTRQELVNSRERNN
;
A
#
# COMPACT_ATOMS: atom_id res chain seq x y z
N MET A 1 -13.92 -12.84 24.04
CA MET A 1 -13.62 -13.51 22.76
C MET A 1 -13.80 -12.48 21.67
N GLU A 2 -12.70 -11.95 21.15
CA GLU A 2 -12.73 -11.22 19.90
C GLU A 2 -13.23 -12.20 18.82
N GLY A 3 -14.28 -11.84 18.09
CA GLY A 3 -14.97 -12.77 17.18
C GLY A 3 -14.17 -13.08 15.90
N PRO A 4 -14.58 -14.09 15.12
CA PRO A 4 -13.87 -14.52 13.90
C PRO A 4 -13.71 -13.39 12.86
N ALA A 5 -14.62 -12.41 12.86
CA ALA A 5 -14.53 -11.24 11.98
C ALA A 5 -13.37 -10.29 12.34
N TYR A 6 -12.99 -10.23 13.62
CA TYR A 6 -11.85 -9.43 14.08
C TYR A 6 -10.53 -10.10 13.68
N GLU A 7 -10.41 -11.41 13.88
CA GLU A 7 -9.21 -12.17 13.48
C GLU A 7 -8.95 -12.06 11.96
N GLU A 8 -10.00 -12.17 11.14
CA GLU A 8 -9.88 -11.98 9.69
C GLU A 8 -9.42 -10.58 9.31
N LEU A 9 -9.92 -9.55 10.01
CA LEU A 9 -9.51 -8.16 9.79
C LEU A 9 -8.05 -7.94 10.19
N THR A 10 -7.61 -8.49 11.31
CA THR A 10 -6.23 -8.40 11.79
C THR A 10 -5.28 -9.10 10.83
N ALA A 11 -5.61 -10.32 10.38
CA ALA A 11 -4.82 -11.02 9.37
C ALA A 11 -4.74 -10.24 8.04
N LEU A 12 -5.85 -9.62 7.61
CA LEU A 12 -5.85 -8.75 6.43
C LEU A 12 -4.97 -7.51 6.65
N HIS A 13 -5.07 -6.88 7.81
CA HIS A 13 -4.27 -5.72 8.18
C HIS A 13 -2.76 -6.03 8.13
N ASP A 14 -2.34 -7.13 8.76
CA ASP A 14 -0.95 -7.60 8.74
C ASP A 14 -0.48 -7.89 7.32
N SER A 15 -1.29 -8.61 6.54
CA SER A 15 -0.95 -8.97 5.16
C SER A 15 -0.78 -7.74 4.27
N VAL A 16 -1.65 -6.74 4.40
CA VAL A 16 -1.58 -5.50 3.60
C VAL A 16 -0.41 -4.63 4.06
N TYR A 17 -0.13 -4.56 5.36
CA TYR A 17 1.04 -3.86 5.89
C TYR A 17 2.32 -4.46 5.31
N GLN A 18 2.49 -5.78 5.39
CA GLN A 18 3.66 -6.47 4.84
C GLN A 18 3.81 -6.26 3.34
N GLN A 19 2.72 -6.32 2.57
CA GLN A 19 2.74 -6.02 1.13
C GLN A 19 3.14 -4.57 0.85
N SER A 20 2.71 -3.62 1.68
CA SER A 20 3.06 -2.21 1.56
C SER A 20 4.56 -2.00 1.80
N VAL A 21 5.12 -2.63 2.83
CA VAL A 21 6.55 -2.60 3.13
C VAL A 21 7.36 -3.27 2.00
N ALA A 22 6.91 -4.44 1.52
CA ALA A 22 7.56 -5.13 0.41
C ALA A 22 7.55 -4.30 -0.88
N TRP A 23 6.43 -3.66 -1.20
CA TRP A 23 6.33 -2.74 -2.32
C TRP A 23 7.29 -1.56 -2.14
N PHE A 24 7.25 -0.87 -0.99
CA PHE A 24 8.09 0.29 -0.74
C PHE A 24 9.58 -0.06 -0.82
N THR A 25 9.98 -1.20 -0.27
CA THR A 25 11.37 -1.69 -0.32
C THR A 25 11.78 -2.13 -1.73
N SER A 26 10.85 -2.61 -2.57
CA SER A 26 11.11 -2.95 -3.98
C SER A 26 11.30 -1.72 -4.89
N LEU A 27 10.89 -0.53 -4.44
CA LEU A 27 11.05 0.69 -5.22
C LEU A 27 12.53 1.04 -5.44
N PRO A 28 12.89 1.60 -6.61
CA PRO A 28 14.22 2.15 -6.83
C PRO A 28 14.59 3.21 -5.79
N ASP A 29 15.88 3.28 -5.43
CA ASP A 29 16.34 4.13 -4.33
C ASP A 29 15.94 5.60 -4.49
N HIS A 30 16.08 6.15 -5.70
CA HIS A 30 15.68 7.53 -5.99
C HIS A 30 14.18 7.79 -5.70
N MET A 31 13.29 6.85 -6.01
CA MET A 31 11.86 6.97 -5.73
C MET A 31 11.60 6.89 -4.22
N ARG A 32 12.22 5.94 -3.53
CA ARG A 32 12.12 5.80 -2.07
C ARG A 32 12.58 7.09 -1.38
N GLN A 33 13.73 7.63 -1.78
CA GLN A 33 14.26 8.87 -1.23
C GLN A 33 13.33 10.07 -1.47
N GLN A 34 12.70 10.16 -2.64
CA GLN A 34 11.69 11.21 -2.87
C GLN A 34 10.47 11.05 -1.97
N ILE A 35 9.97 9.82 -1.81
CA ILE A 35 8.87 9.53 -0.90
C ILE A 35 9.24 9.89 0.54
N LEU A 36 10.42 9.48 1.02
CA LEU A 36 10.90 9.80 2.37
C LEU A 36 11.06 11.30 2.60
N ARG A 37 11.53 12.06 1.59
CA ARG A 37 11.69 13.51 1.68
C ARG A 37 10.35 14.25 1.77
N HIS A 38 9.32 13.76 1.08
CA HIS A 38 8.04 14.45 0.99
C HIS A 38 7.03 13.98 2.05
N PHE A 39 7.00 12.68 2.34
CA PHE A 39 6.03 12.04 3.22
C PHE A 39 6.63 11.48 4.51
N GLY A 40 7.96 11.49 4.66
CA GLY A 40 8.63 10.92 5.83
C GLY A 40 8.71 9.39 5.80
N LEU A 41 9.09 8.80 6.95
CA LEU A 41 9.15 7.35 7.12
C LEU A 41 7.73 6.75 7.19
N MET A 42 7.58 5.52 6.72
CA MET A 42 6.35 4.76 6.90
C MET A 42 6.12 4.50 8.40
N PRO A 43 4.94 4.82 8.95
CA PRO A 43 4.62 4.53 10.34
C PRO A 43 4.66 3.03 10.64
N ASP A 44 5.03 2.70 11.89
CA ASP A 44 4.96 1.33 12.39
C ASP A 44 3.54 0.78 12.36
N ARG A 45 3.45 -0.55 12.34
CA ARG A 45 2.19 -1.26 12.43
C ARG A 45 1.57 -1.08 13.81
N GLU A 46 0.40 -0.47 13.86
CA GLU A 46 -0.40 -0.41 15.09
C GLU A 46 -0.90 -1.82 15.49
N PRO A 47 -0.82 -2.18 16.78
CA PRO A 47 -1.28 -3.49 17.27
C PRO A 47 -2.80 -3.61 17.24
N GLU A 48 -3.51 -2.49 17.34
CA GLU A 48 -4.97 -2.44 17.34
C GLU A 48 -5.48 -1.65 16.13
N PRO A 49 -5.85 -2.34 15.03
CA PRO A 49 -6.22 -1.69 13.77
C PRO A 49 -7.49 -0.84 13.87
N GLN A 50 -8.31 -1.04 14.91
CA GLN A 50 -9.56 -0.31 15.16
C GLN A 50 -9.47 0.74 16.28
N SER A 51 -8.29 0.95 16.88
CA SER A 51 -8.14 1.95 17.96
C SER A 51 -8.38 3.38 17.49
N SER A 52 -8.23 3.64 16.18
CA SER A 52 -8.58 4.91 15.55
C SER A 52 -9.86 4.77 14.71
N PRO A 53 -10.83 5.70 14.83
CA PRO A 53 -12.00 5.73 13.96
C PRO A 53 -11.63 5.99 12.49
N SER A 54 -10.49 6.63 12.27
CA SER A 54 -9.91 6.84 10.93
C SER A 54 -9.05 5.66 10.49
N GLY A 55 -8.88 4.61 11.30
CA GLY A 55 -7.96 3.50 11.07
C GLY A 55 -6.48 3.88 11.21
N PRO A 56 -5.58 2.93 10.91
CA PRO A 56 -4.17 3.04 11.26
C PRO A 56 -3.42 4.05 10.37
N ALA A 57 -2.46 4.75 10.96
CA ALA A 57 -1.68 5.82 10.32
C ALA A 57 -0.93 5.33 9.06
N TRP A 58 -0.36 4.13 9.10
CA TRP A 58 0.34 3.56 7.95
C TRP A 58 -0.57 3.39 6.73
N SER A 59 -1.89 3.16 6.94
CA SER A 59 -2.85 3.00 5.85
C SER A 59 -3.14 4.32 5.11
N TRP A 60 -3.04 5.45 5.80
CA TRP A 60 -3.12 6.78 5.20
C TRP A 60 -1.80 7.16 4.52
N TRP A 61 -0.68 6.80 5.15
CA TRP A 61 0.64 7.02 4.56
C TRP A 61 0.77 6.29 3.22
N ILE A 62 0.42 5.01 3.16
CA ILE A 62 0.48 4.25 1.91
C ILE A 62 -0.45 4.87 0.86
N LEU A 63 -1.65 5.31 1.25
CA LEU A 63 -2.59 5.96 0.34
C LEU A 63 -2.02 7.25 -0.29
N ALA A 64 -1.24 8.01 0.48
CA ALA A 64 -0.63 9.26 0.05
C ALA A 64 0.55 9.05 -0.92
N VAL A 65 1.32 7.98 -0.75
CA VAL A 65 2.49 7.68 -1.59
C VAL A 65 2.15 6.88 -2.85
N LEU A 66 0.97 6.26 -2.89
CA LEU A 66 0.52 5.52 -4.07
C LEU A 66 0.16 6.52 -5.20
N PRO A 67 0.63 6.29 -6.44
CA PRO A 67 0.30 7.12 -7.59
C PRO A 67 -1.15 6.86 -8.04
N LEU A 68 -2.10 7.42 -7.29
CA LEU A 68 -3.52 7.31 -7.52
C LEU A 68 -4.07 8.54 -8.23
N ASP A 69 -4.89 8.32 -9.25
CA ASP A 69 -5.72 9.36 -9.82
C ASP A 69 -6.76 9.87 -8.80
N HIS A 70 -7.15 11.13 -8.96
CA HIS A 70 -8.06 11.83 -8.04
C HIS A 70 -9.37 11.05 -7.79
N LYS A 71 -9.91 10.36 -8.81
CA LYS A 71 -11.11 9.51 -8.67
C LYS A 71 -10.91 8.34 -7.72
N ALA A 72 -9.74 7.69 -7.77
CA ALA A 72 -9.43 6.55 -6.90
C ALA A 72 -9.21 6.99 -5.45
N GLN A 73 -8.57 8.14 -5.25
CA GLN A 73 -8.43 8.74 -3.91
C GLN A 73 -9.80 9.05 -3.29
N LEU A 74 -10.71 9.69 -4.04
CA LEU A 74 -12.06 9.98 -3.56
C LEU A 74 -12.86 8.71 -3.24
N ALA A 75 -12.73 7.67 -4.08
CA ALA A 75 -13.40 6.39 -3.82
C ALA A 75 -12.94 5.76 -2.51
N ILE A 76 -11.66 5.88 -2.15
CA ILE A 76 -11.10 5.35 -0.90
C ILE A 76 -11.47 6.22 0.30
N LEU A 77 -11.43 7.55 0.14
CA LEU A 77 -11.86 8.51 1.17
C LEU A 77 -13.34 8.32 1.54
N GLY A 78 -14.18 7.93 0.56
CA GLY A 78 -15.58 7.59 0.81
C GLY A 78 -15.82 6.24 1.49
N MET A 79 -14.79 5.43 1.75
CA MET A 79 -14.97 4.13 2.40
C MET A 79 -15.03 4.28 3.92
N THR A 80 -16.20 3.95 4.49
CA THR A 80 -16.42 3.99 5.95
C THR A 80 -15.93 2.75 6.69
N SER A 81 -15.61 1.67 5.97
CA SER A 81 -15.13 0.40 6.56
C SER A 81 -13.63 0.23 6.34
N LEU A 82 -12.87 0.05 7.43
CA LEU A 82 -11.44 -0.25 7.39
C LEU A 82 -11.14 -1.47 6.51
N LYS A 83 -11.92 -2.54 6.62
CA LYS A 83 -11.77 -3.75 5.80
C LYS A 83 -11.83 -3.44 4.30
N LYS A 84 -12.80 -2.65 3.86
CA LYS A 84 -12.95 -2.26 2.44
C LYS A 84 -11.76 -1.45 1.96
N ARG A 85 -11.28 -0.51 2.78
CA ARG A 85 -10.10 0.30 2.49
C ARG A 85 -8.82 -0.55 2.38
N LEU A 86 -8.60 -1.49 3.30
CA LEU A 86 -7.46 -2.42 3.24
C LEU A 86 -7.48 -3.27 1.97
N LEU A 87 -8.66 -3.78 1.59
CA LEU A 87 -8.83 -4.52 0.32
C LEU A 87 -8.53 -3.65 -0.91
N ALA A 88 -8.93 -2.37 -0.89
CA ALA A 88 -8.64 -1.43 -1.97
C ALA A 88 -7.13 -1.18 -2.09
N ILE A 89 -6.44 -0.90 -0.98
CA ILE A 89 -4.98 -0.74 -0.92
C ILE A 89 -4.29 -1.99 -1.48
N ARG A 90 -4.71 -3.19 -1.04
CA ARG A 90 -4.18 -4.46 -1.55
C ARG A 90 -4.29 -4.57 -3.06
N ARG A 91 -5.46 -4.27 -3.63
CA ARG A 91 -5.68 -4.32 -5.08
C ARG A 91 -4.78 -3.34 -5.83
N ILE A 92 -4.63 -2.12 -5.30
CA ILE A 92 -3.78 -1.09 -5.89
C ILE A 92 -2.31 -1.52 -5.87
N LEU A 93 -1.82 -2.04 -4.74
CA LEU A 93 -0.45 -2.55 -4.63
C LEU A 93 -0.17 -3.65 -5.66
N VAL A 94 -1.10 -4.61 -5.82
CA VAL A 94 -0.98 -5.65 -6.86
C VAL A 94 -0.89 -5.05 -8.26
N ILE A 95 -1.76 -4.09 -8.60
CA ILE A 95 -1.78 -3.44 -9.92
C ILE A 95 -0.46 -2.72 -10.18
N ILE A 96 0.05 -1.97 -9.21
CA ILE A 96 1.28 -1.19 -9.37
C ILE A 96 2.49 -2.12 -9.47
N THR A 97 2.61 -3.11 -8.59
CA THR A 97 3.71 -4.08 -8.63
C THR A 97 3.74 -4.85 -9.94
N CYS A 98 2.59 -5.31 -10.45
CA CYS A 98 2.52 -5.94 -11.77
C CYS A 98 2.97 -4.99 -12.89
N LYS A 99 2.50 -3.73 -12.90
CA LYS A 99 2.91 -2.73 -13.89
C LYS A 99 4.40 -2.40 -13.84
N MET A 100 5.03 -2.48 -12.67
CA MET A 100 6.47 -2.25 -12.51
C MET A 100 7.28 -3.38 -13.13
N ASN A 101 6.93 -4.63 -12.84
CA ASN A 101 7.60 -5.80 -13.44
C ASN A 101 7.52 -5.78 -14.98
N THR A 102 6.35 -5.52 -15.56
CA THR A 102 6.21 -5.46 -17.03
C THR A 102 7.06 -4.35 -17.66
N ARG A 103 7.20 -3.19 -17.00
CA ARG A 103 8.08 -2.12 -17.51
C ARG A 103 9.56 -2.49 -17.44
N GLN A 104 9.96 -3.23 -16.41
CA GLN A 104 11.33 -3.70 -16.25
C GLN A 104 11.70 -4.75 -17.31
N GLU A 105 10.77 -5.64 -17.67
CA GLU A 105 10.99 -6.63 -18.73
C GLU A 105 11.22 -5.99 -20.10
N LEU A 106 10.51 -4.91 -20.43
CA LEU A 106 10.71 -4.16 -21.68
C LEU A 106 12.07 -3.46 -21.74
N VAL A 107 12.56 -2.94 -20.62
CA VAL A 107 13.92 -2.37 -20.51
C VAL A 107 14.98 -3.46 -20.69
N ASN A 108 14.86 -4.57 -19.95
CA ASN A 108 15.85 -5.65 -20.00
C ASN A 108 15.91 -6.34 -21.38
N SER A 109 14.78 -6.41 -22.09
CA SER A 109 14.72 -6.98 -23.44
C SER A 109 15.45 -6.13 -24.48
N ARG A 110 15.49 -4.81 -24.27
CA ARG A 110 16.15 -3.87 -25.18
C ARG A 110 17.66 -3.84 -25.00
N GLU A 111 18.15 -4.06 -23.78
CA GLU A 111 19.59 -4.14 -23.49
C GLU A 111 20.21 -5.49 -23.92
N ARG A 112 19.43 -6.56 -23.97
CA ARG A 112 19.91 -7.88 -24.44
C ARG A 112 20.07 -7.96 -25.97
N ASN A 113 19.49 -7.03 -26.72
CA ASN A 113 19.44 -7.05 -28.18
C ASN A 113 20.39 -6.03 -28.84
N ASN A 114 21.41 -5.58 -28.11
CA ASN A 114 22.41 -4.61 -28.56
C ASN A 114 23.82 -5.06 -28.16
#